data_AF-A0A379F342-F1
#
_entry.id   AF-A0A379F342-F1
#
_cell.length_a   1.000
_cell.length_b   1.000
_cell.length_c   1.000
_cell.angle_alpha   90.00
_cell.angle_beta   90.00
_cell.angle_gamma   90.00
#
_symmetry.space_group_name_H-M   'P 1'
#
loop_
_entity.id
_entity.type
_entity.pdbx_description
1 polymer ?
#
loop_
_entity_poly.entity_id
_entity_poly.type
_entity_poly.pdbx_seq_one_letter_code
_entity_poly.pdbx_strand_id
1 'polypeptide(L)'
;MQQEMKKFILLLLLAICYNILPALAQYEYSPQCKMNFGKGEVYSIEVGGNEKENNDTILGNSVAIILLKNGKEISRFNTFTIDDNCPADGFRDIKVKGHYFTVEDSYCAGFYFVLTYTTFRYDTKRKEFVLHRYGESYVYRGDPEKDIPDNSYLVKEYIPFSKITTELLLELRNNFK
;
A
#
# COMPACT_ATOMS: atom_id res chain seq x y z
N MET A 1 -2.47 -47.58 34.47
CA MET A 1 -3.14 -47.61 33.14
C MET A 1 -3.79 -46.27 32.77
N GLN A 2 -4.49 -45.59 33.69
CA GLN A 2 -5.21 -44.33 33.41
C GLN A 2 -4.32 -43.08 33.20
N GLN A 3 -3.08 -43.09 33.71
CA GLN A 3 -2.13 -41.98 33.61
C GLN A 3 -1.33 -42.00 32.28
N GLU A 4 -1.03 -43.19 31.75
CA GLU A 4 -0.37 -43.38 30.46
C GLU A 4 -1.28 -42.99 29.28
N MET A 5 -2.58 -43.28 29.36
CA MET A 5 -3.55 -42.85 28.33
C MET A 5 -3.69 -41.32 28.24
N LYS A 6 -3.56 -40.59 29.37
CA LYS A 6 -3.60 -39.13 29.38
C LYS A 6 -2.38 -38.50 28.70
N LYS A 7 -1.18 -39.09 28.88
CA LYS A 7 0.04 -38.65 28.20
C LYS A 7 -0.01 -38.92 26.69
N PHE A 8 -0.55 -40.07 26.28
CA PHE A 8 -0.71 -40.41 24.86
C PHE A 8 -1.70 -39.48 24.14
N ILE A 9 -2.82 -39.14 24.78
CA ILE A 9 -3.81 -38.19 24.22
C ILE A 9 -3.21 -36.77 24.12
N LEU A 10 -2.42 -36.35 25.11
CA LEU A 10 -1.76 -35.04 25.10
C LEU A 10 -0.68 -34.94 24.00
N LEU A 11 0.09 -36.01 23.78
CA LEU A 11 1.10 -36.10 22.71
C LEU A 11 0.47 -36.16 21.31
N LEU A 12 -0.67 -36.84 21.14
CA LEU A 12 -1.42 -36.87 19.89
C LEU A 12 -2.06 -35.51 19.56
N LEU A 13 -2.57 -34.78 20.56
CA LEU A 13 -3.10 -33.42 20.36
C LEU A 13 -1.99 -32.43 19.99
N LEU A 14 -0.81 -32.51 20.63
CA LEU A 14 0.36 -31.71 20.27
C LEU A 14 0.83 -31.99 18.83
N ALA A 15 0.86 -33.27 18.41
CA ALA A 15 1.27 -33.64 17.05
C ALA A 15 0.30 -33.18 15.94
N ILE A 16 -0.99 -33.01 16.25
CA ILE A 16 -1.98 -32.44 15.32
C ILE A 16 -1.81 -30.91 15.23
N CYS A 17 -1.42 -30.23 16.32
CA CYS A 17 -1.16 -28.79 16.31
C CYS A 17 0.15 -28.40 15.61
N TYR A 18 1.15 -29.28 15.56
CA TYR A 18 2.44 -28.98 14.91
C TYR A 18 2.44 -29.11 13.38
N ASN A 19 1.45 -29.80 12.78
CA ASN A 19 1.42 -30.08 11.35
C ASN A 19 0.41 -29.23 10.55
N ILE A 20 -0.20 -28.21 11.18
CA ILE A 20 -1.00 -27.21 10.48
C ILE A 20 -0.43 -25.83 10.79
N LEU A 21 0.81 -25.60 10.36
CA LEU A 21 1.31 -24.23 10.25
C LEU A 21 2.36 -24.13 9.13
N PRO A 22 1.96 -24.10 7.85
CA PRO A 22 2.33 -22.94 7.07
C PRO A 22 1.38 -21.84 7.53
N ALA A 23 1.88 -20.97 8.41
CA ALA A 23 1.33 -19.63 8.49
C ALA A 23 1.58 -19.01 7.10
N LEU A 24 0.64 -19.23 6.17
CA LEU A 24 0.41 -18.29 5.10
C LEU A 24 -0.07 -17.05 5.84
N ALA A 25 0.87 -16.18 6.19
CA ALA A 25 0.59 -14.81 6.54
C ALA A 25 -0.13 -14.22 5.32
N GLN A 26 -1.45 -14.35 5.29
CA GLN A 26 -2.28 -13.53 4.45
C GLN A 26 -1.96 -12.11 4.91
N TYR A 27 -1.36 -11.29 4.04
CA TYR A 27 -1.24 -9.86 4.28
C TYR A 27 -2.66 -9.33 4.47
N GLU A 28 -3.08 -9.20 5.72
CA GLU A 28 -4.38 -8.66 6.07
C GLU A 28 -4.27 -7.14 5.92
N TYR A 29 -4.47 -6.64 4.69
CA TYR A 29 -4.51 -5.22 4.43
C TYR A 29 -5.72 -4.63 5.17
N SER A 30 -5.48 -3.78 6.18
CA SER A 30 -6.57 -2.99 6.75
C SER A 30 -6.09 -1.65 7.30
N PRO A 31 -6.01 -0.63 6.43
CA PRO A 31 -6.42 0.70 6.81
C PRO A 31 -7.67 1.08 6.00
N GLN A 32 -8.84 0.76 6.55
CA GLN A 32 -10.06 1.47 6.13
C GLN A 32 -10.02 2.88 6.72
N CYS A 33 -9.63 3.83 5.90
CA CYS A 33 -9.51 5.23 6.30
C CYS A 33 -10.81 5.96 5.99
N LYS A 34 -11.57 6.35 7.01
CA LYS A 34 -12.76 7.19 6.84
C LYS A 34 -12.38 8.66 6.93
N MET A 35 -12.84 9.44 5.96
CA MET A 35 -12.59 10.87 5.87
C MET A 35 -13.91 11.60 5.59
N ASN A 36 -14.17 12.66 6.37
CA ASN A 36 -15.40 13.43 6.25
C ASN A 36 -15.10 14.77 5.55
N PHE A 37 -15.59 14.93 4.32
CA PHE A 37 -15.38 16.16 3.54
C PHE A 37 -16.70 16.84 3.19
N GLY A 38 -17.16 17.68 4.12
CA GLY A 38 -18.34 18.53 3.91
C GLY A 38 -19.69 17.78 3.88
N LYS A 39 -20.75 18.52 4.21
CA LYS A 39 -22.20 18.20 4.11
C LYS A 39 -22.61 16.72 4.00
N GLY A 40 -22.13 15.86 4.92
CA GLY A 40 -22.61 14.47 5.05
C GLY A 40 -22.12 13.48 4.00
N GLU A 41 -21.17 13.85 3.13
CA GLU A 41 -20.52 12.88 2.23
C GLU A 41 -19.39 12.17 2.98
N VAL A 42 -19.47 10.83 3.05
CA VAL A 42 -18.45 10.00 3.68
C VAL A 42 -17.56 9.44 2.58
N TYR A 43 -16.30 9.84 2.59
CA TYR A 43 -15.29 9.21 1.75
C TYR A 43 -14.57 8.15 2.57
N SER A 44 -14.36 6.97 1.98
CA SER A 44 -13.48 5.95 2.55
C SER A 44 -12.44 5.53 1.54
N ILE A 45 -11.26 5.19 2.05
CA ILE A 45 -10.20 4.58 1.27
C ILE A 45 -10.05 3.16 1.78
N GLU A 46 -10.07 2.22 0.85
CA GLU A 46 -9.90 0.80 1.10
C GLU A 46 -8.72 0.28 0.29
N VAL A 47 -8.09 -0.76 0.84
CA VAL A 47 -7.02 -1.49 0.16
C VAL A 47 -7.61 -2.83 -0.24
N GLY A 48 -7.59 -3.14 -1.54
CA GLY A 48 -8.17 -4.35 -2.09
C GLY A 48 -7.22 -5.10 -3.01
N GLY A 49 -7.56 -6.33 -3.36
CA GLY A 49 -6.84 -7.08 -4.39
C GLY A 49 -7.03 -6.46 -5.78
N ASN A 50 -6.03 -6.63 -6.63
CA ASN A 50 -6.14 -6.26 -8.05
C ASN A 50 -7.24 -7.09 -8.72
N GLU A 51 -8.04 -6.47 -9.60
CA GLU A 51 -8.96 -7.24 -10.43
C GLU A 51 -8.14 -8.18 -11.31
N LYS A 52 -8.50 -9.47 -11.31
CA LYS A 52 -7.71 -10.58 -11.88
C LYS A 52 -7.23 -10.28 -13.30
N GLU A 53 -5.94 -10.11 -13.49
CA GLU A 53 -5.30 -10.56 -14.71
C GLU A 53 -5.18 -12.09 -14.61
N ASN A 54 -5.87 -12.80 -15.51
CA ASN A 54 -5.68 -14.23 -15.68
C ASN A 54 -4.25 -14.46 -16.16
N ASN A 55 -3.33 -14.82 -15.25
CA ASN A 55 -2.16 -15.65 -15.50
C ASN A 55 -1.45 -15.91 -14.16
N ASP A 56 -0.92 -17.13 -14.01
CA ASP A 56 -0.23 -17.71 -12.84
C ASP A 56 1.12 -17.02 -12.50
N THR A 57 1.17 -15.69 -12.46
CA THR A 57 2.40 -14.95 -12.12
C THR A 57 2.07 -13.62 -11.44
N ILE A 58 1.27 -13.64 -10.39
CA ILE A 58 1.19 -12.50 -9.47
C ILE A 58 2.21 -12.74 -8.36
N LEU A 59 3.47 -12.40 -8.63
CA LEU A 59 4.47 -12.17 -7.59
C LEU A 59 4.67 -10.66 -7.39
N GLY A 60 3.59 -9.88 -7.46
CA GLY A 60 3.61 -8.43 -7.24
C GLY A 60 2.76 -8.08 -6.03
N ASN A 61 3.38 -7.50 -4.99
CA ASN A 61 2.73 -6.97 -3.78
C ASN A 61 1.91 -5.68 -4.04
N SER A 62 1.45 -5.47 -5.28
CA SER A 62 0.62 -4.34 -5.62
C SER A 62 -0.82 -4.58 -5.16
N VAL A 63 -1.43 -3.50 -4.69
CA VAL A 63 -2.80 -3.48 -4.21
C VAL A 63 -3.58 -2.41 -4.94
N ALA A 64 -4.89 -2.57 -5.00
CA ALA A 64 -5.78 -1.52 -5.42
C ALA A 64 -6.05 -0.57 -4.25
N ILE A 65 -5.80 0.72 -4.45
CA ILE A 65 -6.30 1.79 -3.58
C ILE A 65 -7.66 2.22 -4.12
N ILE A 66 -8.70 1.89 -3.36
CA ILE A 66 -10.09 2.07 -3.76
C ILE A 66 -10.66 3.28 -3.03
N LEU A 67 -11.15 4.25 -3.79
CA LEU A 67 -11.84 5.41 -3.27
C LEU A 67 -13.35 5.18 -3.34
N LEU A 68 -14.00 5.19 -2.18
CA LEU A 68 -15.44 5.08 -2.06
C LEU A 68 -16.05 6.41 -1.63
N LYS A 69 -17.25 6.66 -2.13
CA LYS A 69 -18.13 7.75 -1.71
C LYS A 69 -19.47 7.17 -1.29
N ASN A 70 -19.85 7.38 -0.03
CA ASN A 70 -21.06 6.83 0.56
C ASN A 70 -21.17 5.30 0.37
N GLY A 71 -20.06 4.59 0.50
CA GLY A 71 -19.98 3.13 0.35
C GLY A 71 -19.97 2.61 -1.09
N LYS A 72 -19.99 3.49 -2.10
CA LYS A 72 -19.87 3.12 -3.51
C LYS A 72 -18.48 3.48 -4.03
N GLU A 73 -17.78 2.52 -4.64
CA GLU A 73 -16.55 2.80 -5.37
C GLU A 73 -16.78 3.86 -6.46
N ILE A 74 -15.95 4.89 -6.46
CA ILE A 74 -15.97 5.96 -7.47
C ILE A 74 -14.68 6.01 -8.28
N SER A 75 -13.60 5.44 -7.77
CA SER A 75 -12.33 5.36 -8.47
C SER A 75 -11.38 4.39 -7.78
N ARG A 76 -10.40 3.88 -8.52
CA ARG A 76 -9.29 3.08 -8.01
C ARG A 76 -8.02 3.38 -8.79
N PHE A 77 -6.87 3.14 -8.17
CA PHE A 77 -5.59 2.97 -8.87
C PHE A 77 -4.80 1.85 -8.20
N ASN A 78 -3.89 1.22 -8.93
CA ASN A 78 -3.04 0.16 -8.39
C ASN A 78 -1.71 0.77 -7.92
N THR A 79 -1.23 0.34 -6.75
CA THR A 79 0.09 0.75 -6.24
C THR A 79 1.21 0.15 -7.07
N PHE A 80 2.44 0.65 -6.87
CA PHE A 80 3.61 0.25 -7.64
C PHE A 80 3.76 -1.27 -7.79
N THR A 81 3.74 -1.76 -9.04
CA THR A 81 4.29 -3.05 -9.45
C THR A 81 5.64 -2.78 -10.13
N ILE A 82 6.75 -2.91 -9.42
CA ILE A 82 8.06 -2.96 -10.06
C ILE A 82 8.50 -4.42 -9.98
N ASP A 83 8.51 -5.08 -11.13
CA ASP A 83 8.79 -6.51 -11.26
C ASP A 83 10.32 -6.76 -11.16
N ASP A 84 10.85 -6.71 -9.93
CA ASP A 84 12.28 -6.90 -9.66
C ASP A 84 12.55 -7.99 -8.61
N ASN A 85 11.57 -8.87 -8.31
CA ASN A 85 11.68 -9.90 -7.27
C ASN A 85 12.18 -9.34 -5.92
N CYS A 86 11.70 -8.15 -5.51
CA CYS A 86 12.16 -7.54 -4.28
C CYS A 86 11.17 -7.75 -3.12
N PRO A 87 11.63 -8.29 -1.98
CA PRO A 87 10.77 -8.56 -0.83
C PRO A 87 10.26 -7.29 -0.13
N ALA A 88 10.87 -6.14 -0.44
CA ALA A 88 10.43 -4.84 0.04
C ALA A 88 9.47 -4.13 -0.93
N ASP A 89 9.17 -4.71 -2.10
CA ASP A 89 8.24 -4.06 -3.04
C ASP A 89 6.80 -4.12 -2.49
N GLY A 90 6.03 -3.08 -2.79
CA GLY A 90 4.59 -3.04 -2.62
C GLY A 90 4.08 -2.08 -1.57
N PHE A 91 2.80 -2.26 -1.25
CA PHE A 91 2.06 -1.39 -0.36
C PHE A 91 2.53 -1.48 1.10
N ARG A 92 2.68 -0.31 1.73
CA ARG A 92 3.06 -0.20 3.13
C ARG A 92 1.93 0.31 3.99
N ASP A 93 1.36 1.48 3.66
CA ASP A 93 0.35 2.12 4.50
C ASP A 93 -0.47 3.20 3.78
N ILE A 94 -1.57 3.63 4.42
CA ILE A 94 -2.29 4.86 4.10
C ILE A 94 -2.32 5.76 5.32
N LYS A 95 -1.74 6.95 5.21
CA LYS A 95 -1.81 7.98 6.25
C LYS A 95 -2.87 9.02 5.91
N VAL A 96 -3.69 9.40 6.88
CA VAL A 96 -4.69 10.47 6.74
C VAL A 96 -4.34 11.65 7.64
N LYS A 97 -4.37 12.86 7.08
CA LYS A 97 -4.17 14.11 7.85
C LYS A 97 -5.04 15.24 7.28
N GLY A 98 -6.09 15.60 8.01
CA GLY A 98 -7.01 16.67 7.60
C GLY A 98 -7.66 16.37 6.24
N HIS A 99 -7.41 17.23 5.24
CA HIS A 99 -7.93 17.08 3.88
C HIS A 99 -7.03 16.29 2.94
N TYR A 100 -6.08 15.54 3.50
CA TYR A 100 -5.06 14.82 2.76
C TYR A 100 -5.00 13.36 3.17
N PHE A 101 -4.70 12.51 2.20
CA PHE A 101 -4.20 11.17 2.47
C PHE A 101 -2.95 10.90 1.66
N THR A 102 -2.10 10.02 2.16
CA THR A 102 -0.86 9.60 1.52
C THR A 102 -0.85 8.09 1.43
N VAL A 103 -0.63 7.58 0.22
CA VAL A 103 -0.31 6.17 -0.01
C VAL A 103 1.20 6.03 0.09
N GLU A 104 1.64 5.14 0.96
CA GLU A 104 3.05 4.79 1.15
C GLU A 104 3.31 3.43 0.51
N ASP A 105 4.20 3.41 -0.48
CA ASP A 105 4.70 2.18 -1.09
C ASP A 105 6.22 2.09 -0.91
N SER A 106 6.77 0.93 -1.22
CA SER A 106 8.21 0.78 -1.43
C SER A 106 8.51 -0.01 -2.66
N TYR A 107 9.70 0.22 -3.22
CA TYR A 107 10.26 -0.63 -4.24
C TYR A 107 11.78 -0.66 -4.21
N CYS A 108 12.38 -1.63 -4.89
CA CYS A 108 13.82 -1.75 -5.04
C CYS A 108 14.36 -1.00 -6.27
N ALA A 109 15.47 -0.26 -6.11
CA ALA A 109 16.17 0.39 -7.22
C ALA A 109 17.69 0.18 -7.09
N GLY A 110 18.24 -0.84 -7.76
CA GLY A 110 19.65 -1.20 -7.62
C GLY A 110 20.01 -1.50 -6.15
N PHE A 111 20.93 -0.72 -5.57
CA PHE A 111 21.35 -0.84 -4.17
C PHE A 111 20.49 -0.05 -3.18
N TYR A 112 19.34 0.48 -3.59
CA TYR A 112 18.46 1.26 -2.73
C TYR A 112 17.14 0.52 -2.46
N PHE A 113 16.59 0.71 -1.26
CA PHE A 113 15.16 0.67 -1.05
C PHE A 113 14.63 2.08 -1.23
N VAL A 114 13.60 2.24 -2.06
CA VAL A 114 12.94 3.50 -2.30
C VAL A 114 11.58 3.46 -1.64
N LEU A 115 11.31 4.42 -0.77
CA LEU A 115 10.01 4.62 -0.14
C LEU A 115 9.30 5.73 -0.91
N THR A 116 8.09 5.49 -1.40
CA THR A 116 7.32 6.48 -2.15
C THR A 116 6.17 7.03 -1.31
N TYR A 117 5.85 8.30 -1.53
CA TYR A 117 4.80 9.01 -0.80
C TYR A 117 3.88 9.73 -1.78
N THR A 118 2.78 9.08 -2.18
CA THR A 118 1.79 9.64 -3.10
C THR A 118 0.68 10.31 -2.31
N THR A 119 0.76 11.65 -2.19
CA THR A 119 -0.17 12.43 -1.37
C THR A 119 -1.27 13.06 -2.22
N PHE A 120 -2.51 12.84 -1.81
CA PHE A 120 -3.71 13.43 -2.39
C PHE A 120 -4.28 14.49 -1.47
N ARG A 121 -4.97 15.47 -2.05
CA ARG A 121 -5.80 16.43 -1.31
C ARG A 121 -7.23 16.40 -1.84
N TYR A 122 -8.19 16.63 -0.95
CA TYR A 122 -9.56 16.89 -1.37
C TYR A 122 -9.67 18.30 -1.97
N ASP A 123 -10.16 18.41 -3.20
CA ASP A 123 -10.49 19.68 -3.84
C ASP A 123 -11.95 20.04 -3.56
N THR A 124 -12.19 21.05 -2.72
CA THR A 124 -13.54 21.44 -2.32
C THR A 124 -14.37 22.06 -3.44
N LYS A 125 -13.72 22.63 -4.47
CA LYS A 125 -14.43 23.25 -5.60
C LYS A 125 -14.96 22.18 -6.54
N ARG A 126 -14.15 21.17 -6.81
CA ARG A 126 -14.46 20.06 -7.73
C ARG A 126 -15.09 18.85 -7.05
N LYS A 127 -15.01 18.78 -5.72
CA LYS A 127 -15.54 17.71 -4.86
C LYS A 127 -14.92 16.34 -5.14
N GLU A 128 -13.63 16.33 -5.41
CA GLU A 128 -12.86 15.12 -5.74
C GLU A 128 -11.44 15.19 -5.19
N PHE A 129 -10.75 14.05 -5.16
CA PHE A 129 -9.36 13.98 -4.77
C PHE A 129 -8.43 14.19 -5.95
N VAL A 130 -7.39 14.99 -5.71
CA VAL A 130 -6.36 15.31 -6.71
C VAL A 130 -4.98 15.05 -6.13
N LEU A 131 -4.02 14.71 -6.99
CA LEU A 131 -2.63 14.59 -6.61
C LEU A 131 -2.12 15.94 -6.08
N HIS A 132 -1.47 15.90 -4.93
CA HIS A 132 -0.94 17.08 -4.26
C HIS A 132 0.59 17.08 -4.25
N ARG A 133 1.20 15.94 -3.92
CA ARG A 133 2.64 15.78 -3.83
C ARG A 133 3.02 14.34 -4.16
N TYR A 134 4.13 14.17 -4.84
CA TYR A 134 4.83 12.90 -4.96
C TYR A 134 6.24 13.08 -4.37
N GLY A 135 6.74 12.09 -3.62
CA GLY A 135 8.07 12.17 -3.03
C GLY A 135 8.66 10.79 -2.78
N GLU A 136 9.98 10.78 -2.62
CA GLU A 136 10.78 9.57 -2.44
C GLU A 136 11.85 9.76 -1.39
N SER A 137 11.97 8.76 -0.51
CA SER A 137 13.11 8.58 0.38
C SER A 137 13.92 7.38 -0.08
N TYR A 138 15.22 7.43 0.15
CA TYR A 138 16.15 6.39 -0.31
C TYR A 138 16.91 5.83 0.89
N VAL A 139 16.94 4.51 1.00
CA VAL A 139 17.77 3.79 1.98
C VAL A 139 18.82 3.00 1.22
N TYR A 140 20.10 3.33 1.43
CA TYR A 140 21.20 2.59 0.80
C TYR A 140 21.44 1.27 1.53
N ARG A 141 21.37 0.14 0.81
CA ARG A 141 21.50 -1.19 1.42
C ARG A 141 22.88 -1.49 2.00
N GLY A 142 23.92 -0.86 1.45
CA GLY A 142 25.30 -1.05 1.93
C GLY A 142 25.61 -0.29 3.21
N ASP A 143 24.82 0.73 3.53
CA ASP A 143 24.92 1.52 4.76
C ASP A 143 23.54 2.17 5.04
N PRO A 144 22.62 1.45 5.72
CA PRO A 144 21.26 1.92 5.95
C PRO A 144 21.13 3.17 6.82
N GLU A 145 22.18 3.49 7.59
CA GLU A 145 22.24 4.68 8.44
C GLU A 145 22.73 5.92 7.66
N LYS A 146 23.14 5.74 6.40
CA LYS A 146 23.55 6.84 5.54
C LYS A 146 22.38 7.80 5.34
N ASP A 147 22.60 9.05 5.76
CA ASP A 147 21.66 10.14 5.52
C ASP A 147 21.61 10.47 4.02
N ILE A 148 20.44 10.28 3.41
CA ILE A 148 20.17 10.58 2.01
C ILE A 148 18.97 11.53 1.99
N PRO A 149 19.12 12.74 1.41
CA PRO A 149 18.02 13.70 1.36
C PRO A 149 16.80 13.14 0.63
N ASP A 150 15.63 13.37 1.21
CA ASP A 150 14.34 13.10 0.57
C ASP A 150 14.13 14.02 -0.62
N ASN A 151 13.56 13.48 -1.68
CA ASN A 151 13.18 14.24 -2.86
C ASN A 151 11.66 14.36 -2.94
N SER A 152 11.14 15.51 -3.35
CA SER A 152 9.71 15.63 -3.58
C SER A 152 9.35 16.69 -4.61
N TYR A 153 8.19 16.49 -5.23
CA TYR A 153 7.56 17.44 -6.13
C TYR A 153 6.17 17.82 -5.64
N LEU A 154 5.97 19.11 -5.39
CA LEU A 154 4.64 19.69 -5.16
C LEU A 154 3.95 19.87 -6.52
N VAL A 155 2.93 19.07 -6.76
CA VAL A 155 2.22 19.03 -8.05
C VAL A 155 1.42 20.31 -8.23
N LYS A 156 1.65 21.01 -9.35
CA LYS A 156 0.97 22.26 -9.69
C LYS A 156 -0.20 22.02 -10.64
N GLU A 157 -0.10 20.96 -11.42
CA GLU A 157 -1.08 20.53 -12.39
C GLU A 157 -2.31 19.93 -11.69
N TYR A 158 -3.45 20.02 -12.38
CA TYR A 158 -4.64 19.33 -11.95
C TYR A 158 -4.59 17.87 -12.41
N ILE A 159 -4.42 16.94 -11.47
CA ILE A 159 -4.38 15.50 -11.75
C ILE A 159 -5.37 14.81 -10.80
N PRO A 160 -6.54 14.35 -11.28
CA PRO A 160 -7.51 13.66 -10.44
C PRO A 160 -7.02 12.26 -10.07
N PHE A 161 -7.50 11.74 -8.94
CA PHE A 161 -7.17 10.40 -8.43
C PHE A 161 -7.37 9.28 -9.48
N SER A 162 -8.40 9.42 -10.33
CA SER A 162 -8.70 8.45 -11.40
C SER A 162 -7.70 8.41 -12.56
N LYS A 163 -6.72 9.32 -12.59
CA LYS A 163 -5.69 9.40 -13.64
C LYS A 163 -4.31 9.00 -13.16
N ILE A 164 -4.20 8.53 -11.92
CA ILE A 164 -2.93 8.09 -11.35
C ILE A 164 -2.54 6.75 -11.94
N THR A 165 -1.32 6.68 -12.45
CA THR A 165 -0.65 5.45 -12.85
C THR A 165 0.77 5.45 -12.31
N THR A 166 1.38 4.28 -12.23
CA THR A 166 2.79 4.16 -11.85
C THR A 166 3.67 5.02 -12.75
N GLU A 167 3.48 4.96 -14.07
CA GLU A 167 4.25 5.70 -15.07
C GLU A 167 4.18 7.21 -14.83
N LEU A 168 2.97 7.73 -14.58
CA LEU A 168 2.78 9.14 -14.26
C LEU A 168 3.61 9.53 -13.02
N LEU A 169 3.57 8.73 -11.95
CA LEU A 169 4.33 9.02 -10.73
C LEU A 169 5.85 8.97 -10.97
N LEU A 170 6.32 8.02 -11.77
CA LEU A 170 7.72 7.92 -12.18
C LEU A 170 8.17 9.14 -12.99
N GLU A 171 7.33 9.65 -13.88
CA GLU A 171 7.64 10.85 -14.67
C GLU A 171 7.77 12.12 -13.81
N LEU A 172 7.04 12.21 -12.70
CA LEU A 172 7.12 13.35 -11.77
C LEU A 172 8.50 13.48 -11.10
N ARG A 173 9.30 12.41 -11.05
CA ARG A 173 10.69 12.43 -10.54
C ARG A 173 11.57 13.43 -11.26
N ASN A 174 11.29 13.69 -12.54
CA ASN A 174 12.02 14.69 -13.33
C ASN A 174 11.86 16.13 -12.79
N ASN A 175 10.93 16.34 -11.85
CA ASN A 175 10.66 17.62 -11.21
C ASN A 175 11.11 17.68 -9.74
N PHE A 176 11.79 16.63 -9.25
CA PHE A 176 12.36 16.63 -7.90
C PHE A 176 13.36 17.76 -7.72
N LYS A 177 13.46 18.23 -6.48
CA LYS A 177 14.33 19.32 -6.05
C LYS A 177 15.21 18.86 -4.91
#